data_AF-A0AAN4MY66-F1
#
_entry.id   AF-A0AAN4MY66-F1
#
_cell.length_a   1.000
_cell.length_b   1.000
_cell.length_c   1.000
_cell.angle_alpha   90.00
_cell.angle_beta   90.00
_cell.angle_gamma   90.00
#
_symmetry.space_group_name_H-M   'P 1'
#
loop_
_entity.id
_entity.type
_entity.pdbx_description
1 polymer ?
#
loop_
_entity_poly.entity_id
_entity_poly.type
_entity_poly.pdbx_seq_one_letter_code
_entity_poly.pdbx_strand_id
1 'polypeptide(L)'
;MVNNTFHPHVWFANSHDIFRHNIVTTPYRPIQVKEWGKETDTNFFVTKQGLEQAQKRGTDLHSLYGDPLFIAPEKGDYRVKENSPALKTGFRNFDMEHFGVQCPHLKALAATPELPVFKIPEEKPETVQTYSWKGLTLKEVSTEGERSATGLDKIRGILVVQVEKGITALQANDVILRINGKPVDNRTDMETEIRKSPEGNKFRIIFFRNQKENAVTM
;
A
#
# COMPACT_ATOMS: atom_id res chain seq x y z
N MET A 1 1.55 6.66 -13.50
CA MET A 1 0.61 5.71 -12.85
C MET A 1 -0.74 6.38 -12.72
N VAL A 2 -1.71 5.96 -13.54
CA VAL A 2 -3.03 6.59 -13.66
C VAL A 2 -3.96 6.03 -12.59
N ASN A 3 -4.64 6.91 -11.84
CA ASN A 3 -5.55 6.55 -10.73
C ASN A 3 -4.90 5.63 -9.67
N ASN A 4 -3.57 5.64 -9.61
CA ASN A 4 -2.79 4.76 -8.77
C ASN A 4 -1.49 5.48 -8.35
N THR A 5 -0.66 4.77 -7.59
CA THR A 5 0.54 5.33 -6.97
C THR A 5 1.65 4.30 -6.88
N PHE A 6 2.76 4.74 -6.28
CA PHE A 6 3.86 3.90 -5.90
C PHE A 6 3.53 3.13 -4.61
N HIS A 7 3.59 1.80 -4.68
CA HIS A 7 3.36 0.88 -3.55
C HIS A 7 4.66 0.14 -3.18
N PRO A 8 5.65 0.81 -2.59
CA PRO A 8 6.85 0.13 -2.13
C PRO A 8 6.52 -0.74 -0.92
N HIS A 9 6.76 -2.03 -1.02
CA HIS A 9 6.58 -2.99 0.05
C HIS A 9 7.95 -3.55 0.44
N VAL A 10 8.32 -3.45 1.73
CA VAL A 10 9.49 -4.14 2.31
C VAL A 10 10.81 -3.84 1.55
N TRP A 11 11.13 -2.56 1.37
CA TRP A 11 12.41 -2.16 0.77
C TRP A 11 13.58 -2.40 1.73
N PHE A 12 14.57 -3.14 1.26
CA PHE A 12 15.74 -3.51 2.05
C PHE A 12 16.75 -2.37 2.15
N ALA A 13 17.50 -2.36 3.26
CA ALA A 13 18.69 -1.52 3.38
C ALA A 13 19.67 -1.82 2.25
N ASN A 14 20.33 -0.76 1.75
CA ASN A 14 21.21 -0.80 0.57
C ASN A 14 20.51 -1.22 -0.73
N SER A 15 19.18 -1.12 -0.83
CA SER A 15 18.54 -1.15 -2.15
C SER A 15 19.06 0.02 -2.99
N HIS A 16 19.47 -0.27 -4.22
CA HIS A 16 19.93 0.74 -5.17
C HIS A 16 18.83 1.19 -6.14
N ASP A 17 17.57 0.89 -5.82
CA ASP A 17 16.43 1.24 -6.64
C ASP A 17 16.31 2.77 -6.81
N ILE A 18 15.87 3.17 -8.00
CA ILE A 18 15.66 4.56 -8.37
C ILE A 18 14.21 4.72 -8.83
N PHE A 19 13.47 5.60 -8.18
CA PHE A 19 12.11 5.98 -8.54
C PHE A 19 12.03 7.50 -8.80
N ARG A 20 12.14 7.88 -10.08
CA ARG A 20 12.15 9.28 -10.53
C ARG A 20 11.49 9.49 -11.88
N HIS A 21 11.12 10.74 -12.16
CA HIS A 21 10.52 11.18 -13.42
C HIS A 21 9.19 10.50 -13.75
N ASN A 22 8.42 10.14 -12.72
CA ASN A 22 7.10 9.52 -12.85
C ASN A 22 5.97 10.53 -12.62
N ILE A 23 4.81 10.31 -13.23
CA ILE A 23 3.55 10.97 -12.83
C ILE A 23 2.79 10.03 -11.88
N VAL A 24 2.46 10.49 -10.68
CA VAL A 24 1.77 9.71 -9.64
C VAL A 24 0.43 10.38 -9.28
N THR A 25 -0.67 9.63 -9.40
CA THR A 25 -2.01 10.21 -9.23
C THR A 25 -2.44 10.30 -7.78
N THR A 26 -2.21 9.26 -6.98
CA THR A 26 -2.54 9.23 -5.54
C THR A 26 -1.28 9.29 -4.66
N PRO A 27 -1.38 9.68 -3.37
CA PRO A 27 -0.26 9.65 -2.42
C PRO A 27 0.40 8.27 -2.34
N TYR A 28 1.72 8.20 -2.11
CA TYR A 28 2.44 6.93 -1.96
C TYR A 28 1.87 6.08 -0.84
N ARG A 29 1.79 4.77 -1.08
CA ARG A 29 1.29 3.76 -0.14
C ARG A 29 2.42 2.80 0.27
N PRO A 30 3.41 3.27 1.05
CA PRO A 30 4.47 2.41 1.54
C PRO A 30 3.95 1.46 2.60
N ILE A 31 4.46 0.23 2.60
CA ILE A 31 4.17 -0.75 3.64
C ILE A 31 5.47 -1.30 4.17
N GLN A 32 5.71 -1.01 5.46
CA GLN A 32 6.92 -1.41 6.18
C GLN A 32 8.22 -0.97 5.48
N VAL A 33 8.17 0.19 4.83
CA VAL A 33 9.33 0.80 4.18
C VAL A 33 10.10 1.60 5.22
N LYS A 34 11.36 1.21 5.43
CA LYS A 34 12.31 1.94 6.28
C LYS A 34 13.32 2.75 5.46
N GLU A 35 13.58 2.29 4.24
CA GLU A 35 14.60 2.81 3.34
C GLU A 35 13.98 3.08 1.97
N TRP A 36 14.39 4.16 1.31
CA TRP A 36 13.81 4.65 0.05
C TRP A 36 14.75 4.50 -1.15
N GLY A 37 15.51 3.40 -1.14
CA GLY A 37 16.42 3.04 -2.22
C GLY A 37 17.57 4.02 -2.38
N LYS A 38 18.15 4.09 -3.58
CA LYS A 38 19.21 5.05 -3.91
C LYS A 38 18.64 6.45 -4.14
N GLU A 39 17.47 6.53 -4.77
CA GLU A 39 16.85 7.80 -5.14
C GLU A 39 15.34 7.63 -5.29
N THR A 40 14.57 8.36 -4.49
CA THR A 40 13.12 8.51 -4.66
C THR A 40 12.83 10.00 -4.70
N ASP A 41 12.88 10.59 -5.90
CA ASP A 41 12.81 12.04 -6.07
C ASP A 41 12.46 12.44 -7.50
N THR A 42 12.19 13.73 -7.72
CA THR A 42 11.92 14.33 -9.04
C THR A 42 10.77 13.64 -9.79
N ASN A 43 9.72 13.31 -9.05
CA ASN A 43 8.43 12.84 -9.57
C ASN A 43 7.43 13.99 -9.67
N PHE A 44 6.33 13.77 -10.39
CA PHE A 44 5.23 14.71 -10.52
C PHE A 44 3.98 14.16 -9.85
N PHE A 45 3.49 14.84 -8.81
CA PHE A 45 2.30 14.45 -8.07
C PHE A 45 1.07 15.17 -8.60
N VAL A 46 -0.04 14.46 -8.77
CA VAL A 46 -1.29 15.11 -9.18
C VAL A 46 -1.88 15.94 -8.02
N THR A 47 -1.64 15.55 -6.77
CA THR A 47 -2.16 16.24 -5.58
C THR A 47 -1.04 16.85 -4.73
N LYS A 48 -1.35 17.99 -4.08
CA LYS A 48 -0.42 18.67 -3.18
C LYS A 48 -0.16 17.81 -1.94
N GLN A 49 -1.22 17.26 -1.36
CA GLN A 49 -1.12 16.37 -0.20
C GLN A 49 -0.20 15.16 -0.48
N GLY A 50 -0.25 14.59 -1.69
CA GLY A 50 0.60 13.47 -2.08
C GLY A 50 2.08 13.82 -2.00
N LEU A 51 2.46 14.98 -2.55
CA LEU A 51 3.84 15.47 -2.49
C LEU A 51 4.26 15.77 -1.04
N GLU A 52 3.44 16.49 -0.28
CA GLU A 52 3.77 16.84 1.11
C GLU A 52 3.97 15.59 2.00
N GLN A 53 3.18 14.53 1.78
CA GLN A 53 3.37 13.26 2.50
C GLN A 53 4.69 12.57 2.14
N ALA A 54 5.09 12.60 0.86
CA ALA A 54 6.37 12.05 0.42
C ALA A 54 7.54 12.84 1.03
N GLN A 55 7.47 14.17 0.98
CA GLN A 55 8.47 15.07 1.57
C GLN A 55 8.62 14.90 3.09
N LYS A 56 7.52 14.68 3.82
CA LYS A 56 7.56 14.34 5.26
C LYS A 56 8.32 13.05 5.57
N ARG A 57 8.43 12.14 4.60
CA ARG A 57 9.20 10.89 4.71
C ARG A 57 10.66 11.05 4.22
N GLY A 58 11.04 12.24 3.77
CA GLY A 58 12.38 12.53 3.26
C GLY A 58 12.59 12.17 1.78
N THR A 59 11.53 11.87 1.03
CA THR A 59 11.60 11.65 -0.43
C THR A 59 11.05 12.85 -1.19
N ASP A 60 11.25 12.90 -2.51
CA ASP A 60 10.54 13.84 -3.39
C ASP A 60 10.75 15.33 -3.03
N LEU A 61 11.95 15.68 -2.56
CA LEU A 61 12.30 17.05 -2.18
C LEU A 61 12.37 17.98 -3.39
N HIS A 62 12.67 17.46 -4.58
CA HIS A 62 12.75 18.20 -5.85
C HIS A 62 11.58 17.89 -6.79
N SER A 63 10.58 17.17 -6.29
CA SER A 63 9.35 16.85 -7.02
C SER A 63 8.39 18.05 -7.10
N LEU A 64 7.50 18.01 -8.08
CA LEU A 64 6.48 19.04 -8.29
C LEU A 64 5.08 18.43 -8.20
N TYR A 65 4.07 19.29 -8.06
CA TYR A 65 2.67 18.89 -8.12
C TYR A 65 1.82 19.75 -9.05
N GLY A 66 0.68 19.22 -9.50
CA GLY A 66 -0.32 19.96 -10.26
C GLY A 66 -1.08 19.09 -11.26
N ASP A 67 -1.78 19.73 -12.18
CA ASP A 67 -2.42 19.02 -13.30
C ASP A 67 -1.34 18.56 -14.31
N PRO A 68 -1.25 17.24 -14.61
CA PRO A 68 -0.30 16.74 -15.60
C PRO A 68 -0.63 17.16 -17.04
N LEU A 69 -1.84 17.67 -17.32
CA LEU A 69 -2.28 18.07 -18.66
C LEU A 69 -2.16 16.93 -19.68
N PHE A 70 -2.73 15.76 -19.37
CA PHE A 70 -2.82 14.65 -20.34
C PHE A 70 -3.55 15.06 -21.62
N ILE A 71 -3.17 14.48 -22.76
CA ILE A 71 -3.72 14.81 -24.08
C ILE A 71 -5.15 14.28 -24.24
N ALA A 72 -5.36 12.97 -24.04
CA ALA A 72 -6.67 12.33 -24.16
C ALA A 72 -6.74 11.06 -23.29
N PRO A 73 -6.72 11.20 -21.95
CA PRO A 73 -6.69 10.06 -21.02
C PRO A 73 -7.92 9.15 -21.14
N GLU A 74 -9.06 9.68 -21.59
CA GLU A 74 -10.29 8.92 -21.87
C GLU A 74 -10.18 7.99 -23.08
N LYS A 75 -9.21 8.25 -23.97
CA LYS A 75 -8.86 7.41 -25.12
C LYS A 75 -7.60 6.58 -24.88
N GLY A 76 -7.03 6.66 -23.67
CA GLY A 76 -5.81 5.96 -23.29
C GLY A 76 -4.52 6.68 -23.71
N ASP A 77 -4.60 7.92 -24.19
CA ASP A 77 -3.42 8.72 -24.49
C ASP A 77 -2.99 9.54 -23.26
N TYR A 78 -2.08 8.95 -22.49
CA TYR A 78 -1.51 9.52 -21.27
C TYR A 78 -0.22 10.30 -21.52
N ARG A 79 0.07 10.68 -22.77
CA ARG A 79 1.07 11.72 -23.02
C ARG A 79 0.59 13.04 -22.43
N VAL A 80 1.52 13.88 -22.02
CA VAL A 80 1.25 15.23 -21.52
C VAL A 80 1.45 16.26 -22.62
N LYS A 81 0.70 17.37 -22.57
CA LYS A 81 0.87 18.51 -23.47
C LYS A 81 2.24 19.16 -23.30
N GLU A 82 2.71 19.86 -24.33
CA GLU A 82 4.04 20.53 -24.34
C GLU A 82 4.23 21.55 -23.21
N ASN A 83 3.14 22.17 -22.74
CA ASN A 83 3.16 23.12 -21.63
C ASN A 83 2.93 22.46 -20.26
N SER A 84 2.95 21.13 -20.18
CA SER A 84 2.73 20.42 -18.92
C SER A 84 3.84 20.71 -17.90
N PRO A 85 3.47 21.02 -16.64
CA PRO A 85 4.45 21.16 -15.58
C PRO A 85 5.17 19.84 -15.26
N ALA A 86 4.60 18.68 -15.60
CA ALA A 86 5.23 17.38 -15.41
C ALA A 86 6.54 17.23 -16.18
N LEU A 87 6.68 17.90 -17.33
CA LEU A 87 7.92 17.87 -18.11
C LEU A 87 9.10 18.49 -17.34
N LYS A 88 8.84 19.41 -16.41
CA LYS A 88 9.87 20.04 -15.56
C LYS A 88 10.50 19.07 -14.56
N THR A 89 9.81 17.98 -14.22
CA THR A 89 10.36 16.92 -13.37
C THR A 89 11.13 15.89 -14.17
N GLY A 90 11.42 16.13 -15.46
CA GLY A 90 12.14 15.19 -16.32
C GLY A 90 11.28 14.06 -16.89
N PHE A 91 9.96 14.05 -16.63
CA PHE A 91 9.03 13.15 -17.32
C PHE A 91 9.14 13.35 -18.83
N ARG A 92 9.15 12.25 -19.58
CA ARG A 92 9.15 12.26 -21.04
C ARG A 92 7.98 11.46 -21.55
N ASN A 93 7.25 12.03 -22.50
CA ASN A 93 6.26 11.29 -23.26
C ASN A 93 6.92 10.08 -23.91
N PHE A 94 6.24 8.94 -23.86
CA PHE A 94 6.63 7.72 -24.53
C PHE A 94 5.50 7.25 -25.45
N ASP A 95 5.82 6.27 -26.28
CA ASP A 95 4.89 5.72 -27.27
C ASP A 95 3.67 5.09 -26.58
N MET A 96 2.48 5.59 -26.93
CA MET A 96 1.22 5.13 -26.37
C MET A 96 0.47 4.13 -27.26
N GLU A 97 1.02 3.76 -28.42
CA GLU A 97 0.35 2.95 -29.44
C GLU A 97 1.02 1.58 -29.64
N HIS A 98 2.32 1.47 -29.36
CA HIS A 98 3.11 0.27 -29.63
C HIS A 98 3.57 -0.43 -28.35
N PHE A 99 2.62 -0.92 -27.54
CA PHE A 99 2.88 -1.82 -26.41
C PHE A 99 1.85 -2.95 -26.32
N GLY A 100 2.13 -3.99 -25.52
CA GLY A 100 1.26 -5.16 -25.38
C GLY A 100 1.37 -6.16 -26.53
N VAL A 101 0.25 -6.76 -26.94
CA VAL A 101 0.20 -7.77 -28.01
C VAL A 101 0.29 -7.09 -29.38
N GLN A 102 1.42 -7.26 -30.06
CA GLN A 102 1.67 -6.61 -31.37
C GLN A 102 1.52 -7.54 -32.57
N CYS A 103 1.61 -8.87 -32.38
CA CYS A 103 1.42 -9.84 -33.45
C CYS A 103 -0.01 -9.72 -34.03
N PRO A 104 -0.21 -9.48 -35.34
CA PRO A 104 -1.54 -9.21 -35.91
C PRO A 104 -2.57 -10.30 -35.59
N HIS A 105 -2.17 -11.57 -35.70
CA HIS A 105 -3.05 -12.70 -35.40
C HIS A 105 -3.47 -12.72 -33.92
N LEU A 106 -2.54 -12.49 -32.99
CA LEU A 106 -2.85 -12.47 -31.56
C LEU A 106 -3.57 -11.18 -31.13
N LYS A 107 -3.29 -10.05 -31.77
CA LYS A 107 -3.95 -8.77 -31.51
C LYS A 107 -5.43 -8.82 -31.90
N ALA A 108 -5.77 -9.57 -32.95
CA ALA A 108 -7.16 -9.83 -33.32
C ALA A 108 -7.92 -10.71 -32.32
N LEU A 109 -7.21 -11.51 -31.52
CA LEU A 109 -7.78 -12.37 -30.47
C LEU A 109 -7.77 -11.69 -29.09
N ALA A 110 -6.96 -10.65 -28.90
CA ALA A 110 -6.80 -9.99 -27.62
C ALA A 110 -8.06 -9.20 -27.26
N ALA A 111 -8.53 -9.38 -26.02
CA ALA A 111 -9.61 -8.56 -25.49
C ALA A 111 -9.13 -7.11 -25.29
N THR A 112 -9.98 -6.14 -25.66
CA THR A 112 -9.73 -4.72 -25.37
C THR A 112 -10.07 -4.45 -23.90
N PRO A 113 -9.14 -3.90 -23.09
CA PRO A 113 -9.43 -3.55 -21.71
C PRO A 113 -10.36 -2.33 -21.65
N GLU A 114 -11.20 -2.27 -20.62
CA GLU A 114 -11.91 -1.04 -20.29
C GLU A 114 -10.91 -0.02 -19.72
N LEU A 115 -10.85 1.16 -20.33
CA LEU A 115 -9.94 2.22 -19.90
C LEU A 115 -10.47 2.92 -18.66
N PRO A 116 -9.62 3.16 -17.64
CA PRO A 116 -10.05 3.87 -16.46
C PRO A 116 -10.27 5.36 -16.78
N VAL A 117 -11.38 5.91 -16.29
CA VAL A 117 -11.60 7.37 -16.32
C VAL A 117 -10.59 8.02 -15.39
N PHE A 118 -9.67 8.83 -15.93
CA PHE A 118 -8.72 9.58 -15.11
C PHE A 118 -9.45 10.55 -14.19
N LYS A 119 -9.06 10.55 -12.91
CA LYS A 119 -9.62 11.45 -11.91
C LYS A 119 -8.47 12.07 -11.10
N ILE A 120 -8.62 13.35 -10.79
CA ILE A 120 -7.83 13.99 -9.74
C ILE A 120 -8.43 13.52 -8.41
N PRO A 121 -7.68 12.78 -7.58
CA PRO A 121 -8.21 12.25 -6.32
C PRO A 121 -8.57 13.38 -5.36
N GLU A 122 -9.70 13.23 -4.67
CA GLU A 122 -10.01 14.07 -3.52
C GLU A 122 -9.03 13.75 -2.36
N GLU A 123 -8.49 14.79 -1.74
CA GLU A 123 -7.62 14.68 -0.58
C GLU A 123 -8.45 14.29 0.65
N LYS A 124 -8.50 12.98 0.96
CA LYS A 124 -9.12 12.45 2.18
C LYS A 124 -8.03 11.97 3.13
N PRO A 125 -8.02 12.42 4.40
CA PRO A 125 -7.11 11.84 5.39
C PRO A 125 -7.47 10.37 5.63
N GLU A 126 -6.52 9.47 5.45
CA GLU A 126 -6.69 8.08 5.86
C GLU A 126 -6.63 8.01 7.39
N THR A 127 -7.76 7.68 8.03
CA THR A 127 -7.85 7.49 9.48
C THR A 127 -7.52 6.04 9.81
N VAL A 128 -6.27 5.78 10.19
CA VAL A 128 -5.86 4.47 10.69
C VAL A 128 -6.31 4.34 12.15
N GLN A 129 -7.31 3.51 12.42
CA GLN A 129 -7.76 3.22 13.78
C GLN A 129 -6.95 2.07 14.38
N THR A 130 -6.18 2.38 15.41
CA THR A 130 -5.45 1.39 16.22
C THR A 130 -6.05 1.26 17.61
N TYR A 131 -5.87 0.11 18.26
CA TYR A 131 -6.26 -0.11 19.64
C TYR A 131 -5.24 -0.97 20.39
N SER A 132 -5.21 -0.86 21.72
CA SER A 132 -4.23 -1.56 22.55
C SER A 132 -4.82 -2.77 23.26
N TRP A 133 -4.08 -3.87 23.30
CA TRP A 133 -4.43 -5.06 24.07
C TRP A 133 -3.20 -5.80 24.57
N LYS A 134 -3.08 -6.02 25.89
CA LYS A 134 -1.96 -6.73 26.54
C LYS A 134 -0.57 -6.28 26.03
N GLY A 135 -0.34 -4.97 25.90
CA GLY A 135 0.93 -4.40 25.41
C GLY A 135 1.17 -4.57 23.90
N LEU A 136 0.14 -4.93 23.13
CA LEU A 136 0.15 -4.92 21.66
C LEU A 136 -0.61 -3.70 21.16
N THR A 137 -0.09 -3.04 20.13
CA THR A 137 -0.85 -2.10 19.30
C THR A 137 -1.38 -2.84 18.09
N LEU A 138 -2.69 -2.82 17.92
CA LEU A 138 -3.42 -3.65 16.97
C LEU A 138 -4.24 -2.81 16.00
N LYS A 139 -4.50 -3.36 14.83
CA LYS A 139 -5.35 -2.80 13.78
C LYS A 139 -6.06 -3.93 13.03
N GLU A 140 -7.27 -3.70 12.56
CA GLU A 140 -7.94 -4.60 11.60
C GLU A 140 -7.26 -4.53 10.23
N VAL A 141 -6.93 -5.68 9.65
CA VAL A 141 -6.47 -5.71 8.25
C VAL A 141 -7.63 -5.26 7.37
N SER A 142 -7.47 -4.14 6.66
CA SER A 142 -8.57 -3.52 5.91
C SER A 142 -8.20 -3.13 4.48
N THR A 143 -6.93 -3.28 4.08
CA THR A 143 -6.46 -2.89 2.76
C THR A 143 -5.78 -4.04 2.01
N GLU A 144 -5.86 -4.01 0.68
CA GLU A 144 -5.12 -4.94 -0.20
C GLU A 144 -3.61 -4.86 0.01
N GLY A 145 -3.10 -3.67 0.34
CA GLY A 145 -1.70 -3.47 0.67
C GLY A 145 -1.28 -4.28 1.89
N GLU A 146 -2.03 -4.20 2.98
CA GLU A 146 -1.74 -4.96 4.21
C GLU A 146 -1.85 -6.47 3.99
N ARG A 147 -2.87 -6.91 3.24
CA ARG A 147 -3.00 -8.32 2.82
C ARG A 147 -1.74 -8.78 2.09
N SER A 148 -1.29 -8.00 1.11
CA SER A 148 -0.11 -8.31 0.30
C SER A 148 1.18 -8.33 1.14
N ALA A 149 1.39 -7.34 1.99
CA ALA A 149 2.60 -7.22 2.80
C ALA A 149 2.71 -8.29 3.91
N THR A 150 1.59 -8.76 4.44
CA THR A 150 1.54 -9.86 5.42
C THR A 150 1.55 -11.24 4.75
N GLY A 151 1.26 -11.31 3.45
CA GLY A 151 1.17 -12.55 2.68
C GLY A 151 -0.14 -13.32 2.91
N LEU A 152 -1.20 -12.64 3.33
CA LEU A 152 -2.51 -13.23 3.57
C LEU A 152 -3.21 -13.60 2.26
N ASP A 153 -4.06 -14.61 2.33
CA ASP A 153 -4.93 -15.05 1.24
C ASP A 153 -6.03 -14.02 0.92
N LYS A 154 -6.61 -13.41 1.96
CA LYS A 154 -7.67 -12.40 1.87
C LYS A 154 -7.53 -11.36 2.99
N ILE A 155 -8.23 -10.23 2.87
CA ILE A 155 -8.33 -9.22 3.92
C ILE A 155 -9.09 -9.85 5.10
N ARG A 156 -8.38 -10.17 6.19
CA ARG A 156 -8.91 -10.77 7.41
C ARG A 156 -7.91 -10.64 8.55
N GLY A 157 -8.39 -10.84 9.78
CA GLY A 157 -7.54 -10.87 10.97
C GLY A 157 -7.15 -9.50 11.52
N ILE A 158 -6.45 -9.54 12.65
CA ILE A 158 -5.95 -8.37 13.37
C ILE A 158 -4.44 -8.28 13.25
N LEU A 159 -3.95 -7.24 12.57
CA LEU A 159 -2.54 -6.94 12.41
C LEU A 159 -1.94 -6.42 13.72
N VAL A 160 -0.82 -7.03 14.13
CA VAL A 160 0.05 -6.54 15.19
C VAL A 160 0.97 -5.46 14.60
N VAL A 161 0.68 -4.21 14.95
CA VAL A 161 1.44 -3.04 14.49
C VAL A 161 2.72 -2.87 15.32
N GLN A 162 2.60 -3.01 16.64
CA GLN A 162 3.71 -2.84 17.58
C GLN A 162 3.54 -3.77 18.78
N VAL A 163 4.65 -4.16 19.38
CA VAL A 163 4.72 -5.00 20.58
C VAL A 163 5.58 -4.29 21.63
N GLU A 164 5.07 -4.18 22.86
CA GLU A 164 5.81 -3.65 24.00
C GLU A 164 6.99 -4.56 24.41
N LYS A 165 8.01 -3.95 25.03
CA LYS A 165 9.19 -4.69 25.50
C LYS A 165 8.78 -5.76 26.52
N GLY A 166 9.29 -6.98 26.35
CA GLY A 166 9.06 -8.11 27.26
C GLY A 166 8.05 -9.14 26.73
N ILE A 167 7.23 -8.78 25.74
CA ILE A 167 6.35 -9.74 25.05
C ILE A 167 7.16 -10.42 23.93
N THR A 168 7.28 -11.75 24.00
CA THR A 168 8.04 -12.55 23.02
C THR A 168 7.17 -13.47 22.18
N ALA A 169 5.90 -13.66 22.58
CA ALA A 169 4.94 -14.55 21.93
C ALA A 169 4.49 -14.08 20.54
N LEU A 170 4.39 -12.77 20.34
CA LEU A 170 3.99 -12.12 19.09
C LEU A 170 5.00 -11.02 18.73
N GLN A 171 5.04 -10.64 17.47
CA GLN A 171 5.87 -9.55 16.95
C GLN A 171 5.09 -8.69 15.97
N ALA A 172 5.63 -7.50 15.64
CA ALA A 172 5.08 -6.67 14.59
C ALA A 172 5.02 -7.44 13.26
N ASN A 173 3.97 -7.19 12.47
CA ASN A 173 3.63 -7.91 11.23
C ASN A 173 2.96 -9.29 11.41
N ASP A 174 2.76 -9.77 12.63
CA ASP A 174 1.87 -10.92 12.85
C ASP A 174 0.41 -10.52 12.58
N VAL A 175 -0.37 -11.45 12.03
CA VAL A 175 -1.83 -11.26 11.93
C VAL A 175 -2.53 -12.29 12.79
N ILE A 176 -3.21 -11.86 13.84
CA ILE A 176 -4.05 -12.72 14.68
C ILE A 176 -5.27 -13.14 13.86
N LEU A 177 -5.45 -14.45 13.67
CA LEU A 177 -6.57 -15.02 12.91
C LEU A 177 -7.63 -15.63 13.82
N ARG A 178 -7.22 -16.20 14.96
CA ARG A 178 -8.15 -16.85 15.90
C ARG A 178 -7.73 -16.64 17.34
N ILE A 179 -8.71 -16.52 18.21
CA ILE A 179 -8.55 -16.55 19.67
C ILE A 179 -9.46 -17.65 20.21
N ASN A 180 -8.91 -18.53 21.05
CA ASN A 180 -9.62 -19.66 21.66
C ASN A 180 -10.38 -20.54 20.65
N GLY A 181 -9.79 -20.68 19.46
CA GLY A 181 -10.38 -21.45 18.38
C GLY A 181 -11.54 -20.78 17.65
N LYS A 182 -11.82 -19.50 17.86
CA LYS A 182 -12.80 -18.72 17.08
C LYS A 182 -12.10 -17.70 16.18
N PRO A 183 -12.52 -17.54 14.91
CA PRO A 183 -12.00 -16.50 14.02
C PRO A 183 -12.17 -15.10 14.61
N VAL A 184 -11.21 -14.22 14.37
CA VAL A 184 -11.28 -12.80 14.77
C VAL A 184 -10.87 -11.91 13.60
N ASP A 185 -11.84 -11.40 12.85
CA ASP A 185 -11.56 -10.59 11.65
C ASP A 185 -11.67 -9.10 11.89
N ASN A 186 -12.32 -8.71 12.99
CA ASN A 186 -12.47 -7.33 13.42
C ASN A 186 -12.34 -7.19 14.94
N ARG A 187 -12.29 -5.95 15.41
CA ARG A 187 -12.15 -5.60 16.82
C ARG A 187 -13.28 -6.16 17.67
N THR A 188 -14.50 -6.17 17.16
CA THR A 188 -15.67 -6.68 17.89
C THR A 188 -15.56 -8.18 18.15
N ASP A 189 -15.11 -8.95 17.14
CA ASP A 189 -14.87 -10.38 17.29
C ASP A 189 -13.80 -10.64 18.36
N MET A 190 -12.70 -9.90 18.28
CA MET A 190 -11.59 -10.01 19.22
C MET A 190 -12.03 -9.68 20.66
N GLU A 191 -12.71 -8.55 20.88
CA GLU A 191 -13.23 -8.17 22.19
C GLU A 191 -14.23 -9.20 22.74
N THR A 192 -15.05 -9.78 21.87
CA THR A 192 -16.01 -10.83 22.23
C THR A 192 -15.29 -12.09 22.72
N GLU A 193 -14.29 -12.57 21.99
CA GLU A 193 -13.56 -13.79 22.35
C GLU A 193 -12.65 -13.59 23.57
N ILE A 194 -12.15 -12.37 23.78
CA ILE A 194 -11.41 -12.01 25.00
C ILE A 194 -12.33 -12.08 26.22
N ARG A 195 -13.54 -11.49 26.15
CA ARG A 195 -14.50 -11.48 27.26
C ARG A 195 -15.00 -12.86 27.65
N LYS A 196 -15.03 -13.81 26.70
CA LYS A 196 -15.46 -15.20 26.92
C LYS A 196 -14.45 -16.08 27.66
N SER A 197 -13.27 -15.58 28.01
CA SER A 197 -12.29 -16.32 28.83
C SER A 197 -12.27 -15.85 30.29
N PRO A 198 -13.14 -16.40 31.15
CA PRO A 198 -13.20 -16.04 32.57
C PRO A 198 -12.10 -16.71 33.42
N GLU A 199 -11.37 -17.73 32.95
CA GLU A 199 -10.38 -18.45 33.75
C GLU A 199 -8.93 -18.23 33.29
N GLY A 200 -8.12 -17.63 34.17
CA GLY A 200 -6.65 -17.63 34.09
C GLY A 200 -5.99 -16.63 33.13
N ASN A 201 -6.76 -15.79 32.42
CA ASN A 201 -6.23 -14.81 31.45
C ASN A 201 -5.30 -15.42 30.37
N LYS A 202 -5.47 -16.72 30.07
CA LYS A 202 -4.70 -17.43 29.05
C LYS A 202 -5.53 -17.58 27.77
N PHE A 203 -4.97 -17.13 26.65
CA PHE A 203 -5.60 -17.12 25.34
C PHE A 203 -4.79 -17.99 24.40
N ARG A 204 -5.43 -18.99 23.79
CA ARG A 204 -4.80 -19.72 22.67
C ARG A 204 -5.00 -18.91 21.39
N ILE A 205 -3.92 -18.34 20.89
CA ILE A 205 -3.91 -17.49 19.70
C ILE A 205 -3.38 -18.28 18.52
N ILE A 206 -4.11 -18.26 17.41
CA ILE A 206 -3.59 -18.65 16.10
C ILE A 206 -3.29 -17.37 15.31
N PHE A 207 -2.05 -17.23 14.87
CA PHE A 207 -1.58 -16.06 14.13
C PHE A 207 -0.85 -16.47 12.86
N PHE A 208 -0.84 -15.58 11.88
CA PHE A 208 -0.19 -15.75 10.59
C PHE A 208 1.15 -15.03 10.58
N ARG A 209 2.20 -15.75 10.20
CA ARG A 209 3.57 -15.22 10.06
C ARG A 209 4.30 -16.03 9.00
N ASN A 210 5.02 -15.35 8.10
CA ASN A 210 5.81 -15.99 7.04
C ASN A 210 4.98 -16.99 6.21
N GLN A 211 3.77 -16.59 5.83
CA GLN A 211 2.83 -17.37 5.03
C GLN A 211 2.36 -18.69 5.70
N LYS A 212 2.44 -18.78 7.04
CA LYS A 212 2.03 -19.95 7.81
C LYS A 212 1.24 -19.56 9.04
N GLU A 213 0.28 -20.41 9.41
CA GLU A 213 -0.39 -20.32 10.70
C GLU A 213 0.52 -20.89 11.80
N ASN A 214 0.60 -20.17 12.90
CA ASN A 214 1.37 -20.49 14.09
C ASN A 214 0.46 -20.38 15.31
N ALA A 215 0.84 -21.01 16.42
CA ALA A 215 0.05 -21.01 17.64
C ALA A 215 0.89 -20.56 18.83
N VAL A 216 0.28 -19.78 19.73
CA VAL A 216 0.87 -19.39 21.01
C VAL A 216 -0.19 -19.34 22.10
N THR A 217 0.21 -19.41 23.36
CA THR A 217 -0.66 -19.20 24.52
C THR A 217 -0.07 -18.11 25.40
N MET A 218 -0.85 -17.08 25.71
CA MET A 218 -0.45 -15.90 26.49
C MET A 218 -1.56 -15.37 27.40
#